data_AF-A0AAV0H8B6-F1
#
_entry.id   AF-A0AAV0H8B6-F1
#
_cell.length_a   1.000
_cell.length_b   1.000
_cell.length_c   1.000
_cell.angle_alpha   90.00
_cell.angle_beta   90.00
_cell.angle_gamma   90.00
#
_symmetry.space_group_name_H-M   'P 1'
#
loop_
_entity.id
_entity.type
_entity.pdbx_description
1 polymer ?
#
loop_
_entity_poly.entity_id
_entity_poly.type
_entity_poly.pdbx_seq_one_letter_code
_entity_poly.pdbx_strand_id
1 'polypeptide(L)'
;MDPMDIVGKSKEDASLPKATMTKIIKEMLPPDVRVARDAQDLLIECCVEFINLISSESNEVCSREDKRTIAPEHVLKALEVPTLFNF
;
A
#
# COMPACT_ATOMS: atom_id res chain seq x y z
N MET A 1 9.95 -18.25 20.32
CA MET A 1 9.49 -17.65 19.05
C MET A 1 10.03 -16.25 19.07
N ASP A 2 11.11 -16.01 18.33
CA ASP A 2 11.72 -14.69 18.22
C ASP A 2 10.71 -13.72 17.60
N PRO A 3 10.71 -12.43 18.01
CA PRO A 3 9.91 -11.42 17.34
C PRO A 3 10.29 -11.41 15.86
N MET A 4 9.29 -11.37 14.99
CA MET A 4 9.50 -11.04 13.58
C MET A 4 10.05 -9.62 13.54
N ASP A 5 11.37 -9.49 13.48
CA ASP A 5 12.06 -8.26 13.14
C ASP A 5 11.67 -7.90 11.70
N ILE A 6 10.53 -7.22 11.56
CA ILE A 6 10.31 -6.26 10.48
C ILE A 6 11.18 -5.06 10.85
N VAL A 7 12.50 -5.27 10.94
CA VAL A 7 13.47 -4.21 11.15
C VAL A 7 13.40 -3.34 9.90
N GLY A 8 12.88 -2.14 10.14
CA GLY A 8 12.63 -1.13 9.14
C GLY A 8 13.86 -0.90 8.29
N LYS A 9 13.75 -1.26 7.00
CA LYS A 9 14.44 -0.50 5.98
C LYS A 9 13.92 0.93 6.13
N SER A 10 14.82 1.87 6.33
CA SER A 10 14.54 3.30 6.41
C SER A 10 13.43 3.67 5.43
N LYS A 11 12.41 4.42 5.88
CA LYS A 11 11.29 4.90 5.04
C LYS A 11 11.77 5.56 3.73
N GLU A 12 13.03 5.97 3.68
CA GLU A 12 13.71 6.56 2.53
C GLU A 12 14.04 5.57 1.39
N ASP A 13 14.13 4.26 1.64
CA ASP A 13 14.52 3.27 0.62
C ASP A 13 13.34 2.67 -0.19
N ALA A 14 12.10 2.86 0.26
CA ALA A 14 10.92 2.25 -0.34
C ALA A 14 9.94 3.32 -0.85
N SER A 15 10.33 4.03 -1.91
CA SER A 15 9.43 4.95 -2.63
C SER A 15 9.05 4.39 -4.00
N LEU A 16 7.82 4.67 -4.43
CA LEU A 16 7.35 4.28 -5.76
C LEU A 16 7.99 5.17 -6.85
N PRO A 17 8.23 4.66 -8.06
CA PRO A 17 8.81 5.46 -9.14
C PRO A 17 7.93 6.66 -9.50
N LYS A 18 8.45 7.88 -9.24
CA LYS A 18 7.70 9.13 -9.44
C LYS A 18 7.10 9.27 -10.84
N ALA A 19 7.86 8.93 -11.89
CA ALA A 19 7.39 9.05 -13.27
C ALA A 19 6.19 8.12 -13.56
N THR A 20 6.21 6.90 -13.04
CA THR A 20 5.10 5.94 -13.18
C THR A 20 3.87 6.44 -12.44
N MET A 21 4.06 6.95 -11.22
CA MET A 21 2.96 7.49 -10.42
C MET A 21 2.33 8.72 -11.09
N THR A 22 3.13 9.68 -11.55
CA THR A 22 2.63 10.84 -12.32
C THR A 22 1.85 10.42 -13.55
N LYS A 23 2.30 9.37 -14.27
CA LYS A 23 1.60 8.86 -15.45
C LYS A 23 0.22 8.30 -15.07
N ILE A 24 0.15 7.44 -14.06
CA ILE A 24 -1.10 6.85 -13.58
C ILE A 24 -2.07 7.94 -13.09
N ILE A 25 -1.57 8.90 -12.29
CA ILE A 25 -2.39 10.02 -11.78
C ILE A 25 -3.01 10.81 -12.93
N LYS A 26 -2.25 11.09 -14.00
CA LYS A 26 -2.77 11.81 -15.18
C LYS A 26 -3.76 10.98 -16.00
N GLU A 27 -3.57 9.68 -16.10
CA GLU A 27 -4.51 8.78 -16.79
C GLU A 27 -5.88 8.75 -16.11
N MET A 28 -5.95 9.03 -14.80
CA MET A 28 -7.18 9.13 -14.03
C MET A 28 -7.86 10.50 -14.12
N LEU A 29 -7.28 11.47 -14.84
CA LEU A 29 -7.76 12.85 -14.91
C LEU A 29 -8.05 13.27 -16.37
N PRO A 30 -8.92 14.28 -16.58
CA PRO A 30 -9.09 14.87 -17.90
C PRO A 30 -7.78 15.46 -18.47
N PRO A 31 -7.60 15.52 -19.80
CA PRO A 31 -6.34 15.91 -20.43
C PRO A 31 -5.76 17.28 -20.01
N ASP A 32 -6.63 18.22 -19.66
CA ASP A 32 -6.26 19.61 -19.36
C ASP A 32 -6.06 19.87 -17.85
N VAL A 33 -6.22 18.85 -17.01
CA VAL A 33 -6.06 19.00 -15.55
C VAL A 33 -4.59 18.90 -15.16
N ARG A 34 -4.15 19.87 -14.36
CA ARG A 34 -2.81 19.88 -13.76
C ARG A 34 -2.90 19.48 -12.29
N VAL A 35 -1.96 18.66 -11.85
CA VAL A 35 -1.83 18.26 -10.45
C VAL A 35 -0.60 18.94 -9.86
N ALA A 36 -0.76 19.61 -8.71
CA ALA A 36 0.34 20.21 -7.98
C ALA A 36 1.40 19.14 -7.62
N ARG A 37 2.67 19.54 -7.54
CA ARG A 37 3.76 18.61 -7.19
C ARG A 37 3.53 18.00 -5.81
N ASP A 38 3.19 18.82 -4.83
CA ASP A 38 2.98 18.39 -3.45
C ASP A 38 1.82 17.38 -3.33
N ALA A 39 0.78 17.52 -4.17
CA ALA A 39 -0.30 16.54 -4.24
C ALA A 39 0.15 15.21 -4.86
N GLN A 40 1.04 15.24 -5.85
CA GLN A 40 1.62 14.01 -6.40
C GLN A 40 2.53 13.32 -5.39
N ASP A 41 3.36 14.07 -4.67
CA ASP A 41 4.23 13.52 -3.62
C ASP A 41 3.39 12.92 -2.48
N LEU A 42 2.32 13.59 -2.04
CA LEU A 42 1.37 13.05 -1.05
C LEU A 42 0.72 11.74 -1.53
N LEU A 43 0.28 11.66 -2.79
CA LEU A 43 -0.30 10.43 -3.33
C LEU A 43 0.70 9.27 -3.32
N ILE A 44 1.99 9.54 -3.58
CA ILE A 44 3.04 8.51 -3.50
C ILE A 44 3.19 8.01 -2.07
N GLU A 45 3.22 8.92 -1.09
CA GLU A 45 3.28 8.57 0.34
C GLU A 45 2.05 7.74 0.75
N CYS A 46 0.85 8.14 0.31
CA CYS A 46 -0.38 7.38 0.55
C CYS A 46 -0.33 5.98 -0.05
N CYS A 47 0.22 5.80 -1.26
CA CYS A 47 0.35 4.48 -1.87
C CYS A 47 1.36 3.59 -1.12
N VAL A 48 2.44 4.16 -0.59
CA VAL A 48 3.38 3.42 0.26
C VAL A 48 2.69 2.98 1.54
N GLU A 49 1.93 3.87 2.18
CA GLU A 49 1.19 3.54 3.39
C GLU A 49 0.08 2.52 3.12
N PHE A 50 -0.58 2.59 1.97
CA PHE A 50 -1.54 1.58 1.54
C PHE A 50 -0.90 0.19 1.43
N ILE A 51 0.31 0.09 0.86
CA ILE A 51 1.05 -1.17 0.78
C ILE A 51 1.37 -1.71 2.19
N ASN A 52 1.78 -0.84 3.12
CA ASN A 52 2.03 -1.24 4.51
C ASN A 52 0.76 -1.73 5.19
N LEU A 53 -0.34 -1.00 5.05
CA LEU A 53 -1.63 -1.33 5.64
C LEU A 53 -2.15 -2.67 5.10
N ILE A 54 -2.25 -2.83 3.78
CA ILE A 54 -2.76 -4.08 3.19
C ILE A 54 -1.85 -5.27 3.54
N SER A 55 -0.54 -5.08 3.63
CA SER A 55 0.40 -6.13 4.04
C SER A 55 0.16 -6.53 5.50
N SER A 56 -0.07 -5.56 6.39
CA SER A 56 -0.39 -5.80 7.80
C SER A 56 -1.70 -6.58 7.96
N GLU A 57 -2.77 -6.12 7.32
CA GLU A 57 -4.09 -6.77 7.37
C GLU A 57 -4.04 -8.18 6.76
N SER A 58 -3.34 -8.36 5.63
CA SER A 58 -3.15 -9.67 5.00
C SER A 58 -2.38 -10.63 5.90
N ASN A 59 -1.38 -10.13 6.62
CA ASN A 59 -0.62 -10.91 7.59
C ASN A 59 -1.49 -11.32 8.78
N GLU A 60 -2.37 -10.43 9.26
CA GLU A 60 -3.31 -10.75 10.33
C GLU A 60 -4.32 -11.84 9.89
N VAL A 61 -4.90 -11.72 8.70
CA VAL A 61 -5.77 -12.77 8.13
C VAL A 61 -5.03 -14.10 8.01
N CYS A 62 -3.82 -14.09 7.46
CA CYS A 62 -2.97 -15.29 7.35
C CYS A 62 -2.71 -15.94 8.71
N SER A 63 -2.39 -15.12 9.72
CA SER A 63 -2.08 -15.58 11.08
C SER A 63 -3.31 -16.16 11.78
N ARG A 64 -4.50 -15.58 11.57
CA ARG A 64 -5.78 -16.08 12.09
C ARG A 64 -6.18 -17.44 11.48
N GLU A 65 -5.63 -17.79 10.33
CA GLU A 65 -5.80 -19.10 9.68
C GLU A 65 -4.68 -20.10 10.02
N ASP A 66 -3.83 -19.81 11.02
CA ASP A 66 -2.68 -20.62 11.43
C ASP A 66 -1.68 -20.90 10.28
N LYS A 67 -1.63 -20.02 9.27
CA LYS A 67 -0.72 -20.10 8.13
C LYS A 67 0.47 -19.17 8.32
N ARG A 68 1.61 -19.54 7.72
CA ARG A 68 2.88 -18.77 7.78
C ARG A 68 3.26 -18.10 6.46
N THR A 69 2.48 -18.32 5.40
CA THR A 69 2.71 -17.75 4.07
C THR A 69 1.46 -17.01 3.63
N ILE A 70 1.61 -15.72 3.33
CA ILE A 70 0.52 -14.91 2.79
C ILE A 70 0.21 -15.39 1.37
N ALA A 71 -1.03 -15.81 1.15
CA ALA A 71 -1.55 -16.24 -0.14
C ALA A 71 -2.55 -15.19 -0.67
N PRO A 72 -2.88 -15.19 -1.98
CA PRO A 72 -3.75 -14.17 -2.57
C PRO A 72 -5.12 -14.04 -1.88
N GLU A 73 -5.68 -15.14 -1.38
CA GLU A 73 -6.95 -15.14 -0.66
C GLU A 73 -6.90 -14.34 0.65
N HIS A 74 -5.73 -14.24 1.31
CA HIS A 74 -5.58 -13.42 2.50
C HIS A 74 -5.63 -11.93 2.16
N VAL A 75 -5.09 -11.54 1.00
CA VAL A 75 -5.14 -10.16 0.50
C VAL A 75 -6.58 -9.77 0.15
N LEU A 76 -7.30 -10.65 -0.54
CA LEU A 76 -8.71 -10.41 -0.89
C LEU A 76 -9.58 -10.22 0.37
N LYS A 77 -9.40 -11.07 1.39
CA LYS A 77 -10.09 -10.93 2.68
C LYS A 77 -9.68 -9.66 3.43
N ALA A 78 -8.41 -9.29 3.36
CA ALA A 78 -7.93 -8.05 3.99
C ALA A 78 -8.59 -6.81 3.38
N LEU A 79 -8.85 -6.80 2.06
CA LEU A 79 -9.57 -5.70 1.40
C LEU A 79 -11.03 -5.54 1.89
N GLU A 80 -11.64 -6.59 2.42
CA GLU A 80 -12.99 -6.55 3.00
C GLU A 80 -13.01 -6.01 4.43
N VAL A 81 -11.85 -5.81 5.06
CA VAL A 81 -11.76 -5.20 6.40
C VAL A 81 -12.25 -3.75 6.32
N PRO A 82 -13.16 -3.30 7.21
CA PRO A 82 -13.74 -1.95 7.16
C PRO A 82 -12.73 -0.80 7.12
N THR A 83 -11.54 -1.01 7.68
CA THR A 83 -10.42 -0.07 7.66
C THR A 83 -9.92 0.23 6.25
N LEU A 84 -10.00 -0.73 5.32
CA LEU A 84 -9.54 -0.61 3.93
C LEU A 84 -10.67 -0.25 2.96
N PHE A 85 -11.91 -0.64 3.27
CA PHE A 85 -13.07 -0.43 2.37
C PHE A 85 -13.49 1.04 2.21
N ASN A 86 -12.91 1.97 2.98
CA ASN A 86 -13.19 3.41 2.90
C ASN A 86 -12.11 4.20 2.12
N PHE A 87 -11.15 3.53 1.48
CA PHE A 87 -10.21 4.14 0.53
C PHE A 87 -10.76 4.17 -0.91
#